data_AF-A0A0A8EXI7-F1
#
_entry.id   AF-A0A0A8EXI7-F1
#
_cell.length_a   1.000
_cell.length_b   1.000
_cell.length_c   1.000
_cell.angle_alpha   90.00
_cell.angle_beta   90.00
_cell.angle_gamma   90.00
#
_symmetry.space_group_name_H-M   'P 1'
#
loop_
_entity.id
_entity.type
_entity.pdbx_description
1 polymer ?
#
loop_
_entity_poly.entity_id
_entity_poly.type
_entity_poly.pdbx_seq_one_letter_code
_entity_poly.pdbx_strand_id
1 'polypeptide(L)'
;MERREGAQERVRELTSRVEAIQAKVDDATARRDAAHAEIDAEVATVNKERELTVADIPEALVTLYDRIRTKQGGIGAARLYQRRCEGCRLELDITELNDVRAAAADTVVRCENCSRILVRTPDSGL
;
A
#
# COMPACT_ATOMS: atom_id res chain seq x y z
N MET A 1 50.83 39.52 -9.66
CA MET A 1 51.03 38.41 -8.70
C MET A 1 49.76 38.20 -7.88
N GLU A 2 49.28 39.23 -7.18
CA GLU A 2 48.05 39.21 -6.36
C GLU A 2 46.79 38.68 -7.05
N ARG A 3 46.49 39.10 -8.28
CA ARG A 3 45.31 38.58 -9.02
C ARG A 3 45.37 37.06 -9.27
N ARG A 4 46.57 36.52 -9.48
CA ARG A 4 46.77 35.07 -9.70
C ARG A 4 46.58 34.30 -8.41
N GLU A 5 47.12 34.81 -7.31
CA GLU A 5 47.00 34.20 -5.98
C GLU A 5 45.55 34.19 -5.49
N GLY A 6 44.83 35.31 -5.65
CA GLY A 6 43.40 35.37 -5.31
C GLY A 6 42.54 34.43 -6.17
N ALA A 7 42.88 34.24 -7.44
CA ALA A 7 42.22 33.24 -8.29
C ALA A 7 42.54 31.80 -7.87
N GLN A 8 43.80 31.51 -7.49
CA GLN A 8 44.22 30.19 -7.02
C GLN A 8 43.53 29.82 -5.70
N GLU A 9 43.35 30.77 -4.78
CA GLU A 9 42.65 30.53 -3.52
C GLU A 9 41.16 30.23 -3.75
N ARG A 10 40.51 31.00 -4.63
CA ARG A 10 39.11 30.75 -5.03
C ARG A 10 38.93 29.39 -5.69
N VAL A 11 39.88 28.96 -6.52
CA VAL A 11 39.86 27.61 -7.11
C VAL A 11 39.94 26.55 -6.01
N ARG A 12 40.86 26.68 -5.06
CA ARG A 12 40.98 25.72 -3.93
C ARG A 12 39.71 25.66 -3.09
N GLU A 13 39.13 26.80 -2.75
CA GLU A 13 37.88 26.88 -1.98
C GLU A 13 36.74 26.16 -2.74
N LEU A 14 36.55 26.49 -4.02
CA LEU A 14 35.49 25.90 -4.82
C LEU A 14 35.69 24.40 -5.04
N THR A 15 36.92 23.94 -5.27
CA THR A 15 37.24 22.52 -5.38
C THR A 15 36.89 21.78 -4.08
N SER A 16 37.29 22.30 -2.92
CA SER A 16 36.95 21.70 -1.63
C SER A 16 35.44 21.65 -1.38
N ARG A 17 34.71 22.69 -1.79
CA ARG A 17 33.24 22.73 -1.71
C ARG A 17 32.59 21.70 -2.63
N VAL A 18 33.11 21.52 -3.85
CA VAL A 18 32.63 20.49 -4.79
C VAL A 18 32.85 19.11 -4.21
N GLU A 19 34.05 18.81 -3.70
CA GLU A 19 34.37 17.52 -3.07
C GLU A 19 33.44 17.23 -1.87
N ALA A 20 33.20 18.23 -1.01
CA ALA A 20 32.31 18.09 0.13
C ALA A 20 30.84 17.85 -0.27
N ILE A 21 30.37 18.48 -1.36
CA ILE A 21 29.02 18.24 -1.88
C ILE A 21 28.94 16.87 -2.54
N GLN A 22 29.96 16.46 -3.31
CA GLN A 22 29.99 15.16 -3.96
C GLN A 22 29.92 14.03 -2.93
N ALA A 23 30.70 14.12 -1.85
CA ALA A 23 30.64 13.15 -0.75
C ALA A 23 29.24 13.03 -0.13
N LYS A 24 28.49 14.14 -0.01
CA LYS A 24 27.11 14.13 0.48
C LYS A 24 26.14 13.50 -0.52
N VAL A 25 26.34 13.73 -1.82
CA VAL A 25 25.54 13.12 -2.88
C VAL A 25 25.77 11.61 -2.92
N ASP A 26 27.03 11.18 -2.80
CA ASP A 26 27.39 9.76 -2.80
C ASP A 26 26.79 9.04 -1.59
N ASP A 27 26.89 9.63 -0.39
CA ASP A 27 26.25 9.12 0.82
C ASP A 27 24.72 9.02 0.69
N ALA A 28 24.07 10.09 0.21
CA ALA A 28 22.62 10.11 0.04
C ALA A 28 22.16 9.09 -1.01
N THR A 29 22.95 8.90 -2.07
CA THR A 29 22.70 7.91 -3.13
C THR A 29 22.81 6.49 -2.56
N ALA A 30 23.88 6.19 -1.83
CA ALA A 30 24.07 4.88 -1.20
C ALA A 30 22.92 4.55 -0.23
N ARG A 31 22.48 5.51 0.59
CA ARG A 31 21.34 5.32 1.51
C ARG A 31 20.03 5.11 0.78
N ARG A 32 19.76 5.86 -0.28
CA ARG A 32 18.57 5.67 -1.13
C ARG A 32 18.58 4.28 -1.75
N ASP A 33 19.70 3.86 -2.32
CA ASP A 33 19.80 2.59 -3.04
C ASP A 33 19.64 1.40 -2.08
N ALA A 34 20.20 1.50 -0.86
CA ALA A 34 19.97 0.52 0.20
C ALA A 34 18.47 0.44 0.58
N ALA A 35 17.82 1.59 0.81
CA ALA A 35 16.40 1.62 1.15
C ALA A 35 15.50 1.07 0.02
N HIS A 36 15.85 1.34 -1.24
CA HIS A 36 15.14 0.78 -2.38
C HIS A 36 15.31 -0.74 -2.46
N ALA A 37 16.52 -1.26 -2.22
CA ALA A 37 16.76 -2.69 -2.21
C ALA A 37 15.97 -3.42 -1.11
N GLU A 38 15.82 -2.79 0.06
CA GLU A 38 14.95 -3.30 1.14
C GLU A 38 13.49 -3.35 0.71
N ILE A 39 12.97 -2.25 0.13
CA ILE A 39 11.59 -2.20 -0.38
C ILE A 39 11.35 -3.26 -1.47
N ASP A 40 12.29 -3.43 -2.40
CA ASP A 40 12.17 -4.42 -3.48
C ASP A 40 12.13 -5.85 -2.93
N ALA A 41 12.92 -6.14 -1.89
CA ALA A 41 12.91 -7.43 -1.20
C ALA A 41 11.57 -7.68 -0.47
N GLU A 42 11.01 -6.66 0.19
CA GLU A 42 9.69 -6.75 0.82
C GLU A 42 8.58 -6.96 -0.23
N VAL A 43 8.61 -6.21 -1.34
CA VAL A 43 7.66 -6.36 -2.45
C VAL A 43 7.71 -7.77 -3.03
N ALA A 44 8.91 -8.32 -3.26
CA ALA A 44 9.07 -9.68 -3.74
C ALA A 44 8.47 -10.72 -2.77
N THR A 45 8.69 -10.53 -1.47
CA THR A 45 8.16 -11.41 -0.41
C THR A 45 6.64 -11.36 -0.37
N VAL A 46 6.05 -10.17 -0.26
CA VAL A 46 4.59 -9.99 -0.17
C VAL A 46 3.88 -10.45 -1.45
N ASN A 47 4.49 -10.23 -2.62
CA ASN A 47 3.94 -10.77 -3.87
C ASN A 47 3.94 -12.29 -3.88
N LYS A 48 4.99 -12.94 -3.35
CA LYS A 48 5.04 -14.40 -3.27
C LYS A 48 3.98 -14.95 -2.33
N GLU A 49 3.80 -14.33 -1.17
CA GLU A 49 2.74 -14.68 -0.22
C GLU A 49 1.35 -14.50 -0.84
N ARG A 50 1.15 -13.43 -1.63
CA ARG A 50 -0.09 -13.21 -2.37
C ARG A 50 -0.34 -14.32 -3.40
N GLU A 51 0.67 -14.70 -4.19
CA GLU A 51 0.54 -15.79 -5.16
C GLU A 51 0.06 -17.09 -4.51
N LEU A 52 0.68 -17.45 -3.37
CA LEU A 52 0.31 -18.65 -2.61
C LEU A 52 -1.12 -18.56 -2.06
N THR A 53 -1.47 -17.42 -1.47
CA THR A 53 -2.82 -17.19 -0.91
C THR A 53 -3.91 -17.24 -1.99
N VAL A 54 -3.64 -16.65 -3.16
CA VAL A 54 -4.60 -16.59 -4.26
C VAL A 54 -4.83 -17.96 -4.90
N ALA A 55 -3.85 -18.87 -4.85
CA ALA A 55 -3.97 -20.22 -5.42
C ALA A 55 -5.12 -21.04 -4.81
N ASP A 56 -5.46 -20.78 -3.54
CA ASP A 56 -6.54 -21.48 -2.82
C ASP A 56 -7.91 -20.77 -2.94
N ILE A 57 -7.99 -19.64 -3.64
CA ILE A 57 -9.22 -18.84 -3.78
C ILE A 57 -9.83 -19.05 -5.17
N PRO A 58 -11.16 -19.28 -5.29
CA PRO A 58 -11.81 -19.39 -6.59
C PRO A 58 -11.54 -18.18 -7.50
N GLU A 59 -11.15 -18.45 -8.75
CA GLU A 59 -10.74 -17.42 -9.73
C GLU A 59 -11.81 -16.33 -9.93
N ALA A 60 -13.09 -16.70 -9.94
CA ALA A 60 -14.20 -15.77 -10.06
C ALA A 60 -14.25 -14.76 -8.90
N LEU A 61 -13.90 -15.18 -7.68
CA LEU A 61 -13.86 -14.31 -6.50
C LEU A 61 -12.65 -13.37 -6.54
N VAL A 62 -11.48 -13.87 -6.98
CA VAL A 62 -10.28 -13.05 -7.20
C VAL A 62 -10.55 -11.98 -8.25
N THR A 63 -11.20 -12.36 -9.37
CA THR A 63 -11.59 -11.43 -10.43
C THR A 63 -12.53 -10.35 -9.93
N LEU A 64 -13.50 -10.70 -9.08
CA LEU A 64 -14.39 -9.73 -8.45
C LEU A 64 -13.63 -8.79 -7.51
N TYR A 65 -12.76 -9.34 -6.66
CA TYR A 65 -11.91 -8.56 -5.75
C TYR A 65 -11.05 -7.55 -6.51
N ASP A 66 -10.32 -7.99 -7.54
CA ASP A 66 -9.42 -7.12 -8.30
C ASP A 66 -10.18 -6.03 -9.08
N ARG A 67 -11.37 -6.35 -9.61
CA ARG A 67 -12.25 -5.35 -10.23
C ARG A 67 -12.67 -4.27 -9.23
N ILE A 68 -13.03 -4.64 -8.01
CA ILE A 68 -13.43 -3.69 -6.97
C ILE A 68 -12.21 -2.90 -6.49
N ARG A 69 -11.08 -3.57 -6.20
CA ARG A 69 -9.86 -2.94 -5.68
C ARG A 69 -9.39 -1.80 -6.59
N THR A 70 -9.43 -2.01 -7.91
CA THR A 70 -9.00 -1.00 -8.89
C THR A 70 -9.91 0.22 -8.89
N LYS A 71 -11.21 0.05 -8.61
CA LYS A 71 -12.17 1.16 -8.51
C LYS A 71 -12.17 1.84 -7.13
N GLN A 72 -11.82 1.10 -6.07
CA GLN A 72 -12.01 1.51 -4.68
C GLN A 72 -10.69 1.77 -3.93
N GLY A 73 -9.69 2.34 -4.63
CA GLY A 73 -8.45 2.81 -4.01
C GLY A 73 -7.57 1.70 -3.44
N GLY A 74 -7.55 0.53 -4.06
CA GLY A 74 -6.68 -0.60 -3.71
C GLY A 74 -7.31 -1.65 -2.79
N ILE A 75 -8.51 -1.41 -2.25
CA ILE A 75 -9.17 -2.30 -1.28
C ILE A 75 -10.44 -2.90 -1.91
N GLY A 76 -10.41 -4.19 -2.25
CA GLY A 76 -11.54 -4.90 -2.86
C GLY A 76 -12.51 -5.58 -1.88
N ALA A 77 -12.04 -5.87 -0.66
CA ALA A 77 -12.80 -6.50 0.41
C ALA A 77 -12.53 -5.77 1.73
N ALA A 78 -13.55 -5.69 2.59
CA ALA A 78 -13.45 -5.03 3.89
C ALA A 78 -14.13 -5.89 4.95
N ARG A 79 -13.55 -5.89 6.16
CA ARG A 79 -14.16 -6.53 7.31
C ARG A 79 -15.45 -5.82 7.69
N LEU A 80 -16.48 -6.61 8.01
CA LEU A 80 -17.64 -6.14 8.74
C LEU A 80 -17.33 -6.26 10.23
N TYR A 81 -17.32 -5.14 10.96
CA TYR A 81 -17.01 -5.09 12.38
C TYR A 81 -18.09 -4.31 13.12
N GLN A 82 -18.76 -4.93 14.08
CA GLN A 82 -19.84 -4.31 14.87
C GLN A 82 -20.84 -3.54 13.99
N ARG A 83 -21.40 -4.21 12.97
CA ARG A 83 -22.36 -3.66 11.99
C ARG A 83 -21.79 -2.58 11.06
N ARG A 84 -20.49 -2.29 11.13
CA ARG A 84 -19.82 -1.27 10.32
C ARG A 84 -18.94 -1.91 9.24
N CYS A 85 -19.06 -1.43 8.01
CA CYS A 85 -18.11 -1.76 6.96
C CYS A 85 -16.80 -0.99 7.20
N GLU A 86 -15.67 -1.67 7.45
CA GLU A 86 -14.39 -0.98 7.66
C GLU A 86 -13.82 -0.33 6.39
N GLY A 87 -14.39 -0.63 5.23
CA GLY A 87 -13.99 -0.04 3.95
C GLY A 87 -14.50 1.38 3.75
N CYS A 88 -15.80 1.62 3.94
CA CYS A 88 -16.39 2.97 3.88
C CYS A 88 -16.60 3.61 5.26
N ARG A 89 -16.42 2.84 6.34
CA ARG A 89 -16.61 3.23 7.75
C ARG A 89 -18.05 3.63 8.10
N LEU A 90 -19.01 3.29 7.26
CA LEU A 90 -20.43 3.47 7.51
C LEU A 90 -21.01 2.23 8.19
N GLU A 91 -21.97 2.47 9.09
CA GLU A 91 -22.79 1.42 9.67
C GLU A 91 -23.82 0.97 8.63
N LEU A 92 -24.00 -0.34 8.51
CA LEU A 92 -25.04 -0.91 7.67
C LEU A 92 -26.39 -0.57 8.29
N ASP A 93 -27.38 -0.28 7.44
CA ASP A 93 -28.73 -0.12 7.94
C ASP A 93 -29.34 -1.46 8.39
N ILE A 94 -30.52 -1.41 9.01
CA ILE A 94 -31.17 -2.59 9.58
C ILE A 94 -31.54 -3.62 8.50
N THR A 95 -31.91 -3.17 7.30
CA THR A 95 -32.29 -4.05 6.18
C THR A 95 -31.04 -4.76 5.65
N GLU A 96 -29.99 -3.99 5.33
CA GLU A 96 -28.70 -4.50 4.89
C GLU A 96 -28.13 -5.52 5.89
N LEU A 97 -28.19 -5.21 7.19
CA LEU A 97 -27.70 -6.09 8.24
C LEU A 97 -28.47 -7.41 8.31
N ASN A 98 -29.80 -7.37 8.15
CA ASN A 98 -30.64 -8.57 8.14
C ASN A 98 -30.37 -9.42 6.90
N ASP A 99 -30.17 -8.81 5.73
CA ASP A 99 -29.82 -9.53 4.50
C ASP A 99 -28.46 -10.22 4.63
N VAL A 100 -27.46 -9.54 5.20
CA VAL A 100 -26.13 -10.10 5.47
C VAL A 100 -26.18 -11.24 6.50
N ARG A 101 -27.06 -11.13 7.51
CA ARG A 101 -27.31 -12.18 8.51
C ARG A 101 -28.02 -13.40 7.92
N ALA A 102 -28.97 -13.19 7.02
CA ALA A 102 -29.74 -14.26 6.37
C ALA A 102 -28.96 -14.99 5.28
N ALA A 103 -27.98 -14.33 4.66
CA ALA A 103 -27.14 -14.92 3.63
C ALA A 103 -26.35 -16.14 4.15
N ALA A 104 -26.32 -17.22 3.37
CA ALA A 104 -25.54 -18.42 3.70
C ALA A 104 -24.05 -18.10 3.85
N ALA A 105 -23.31 -18.88 4.64
CA ALA A 105 -21.92 -18.58 5.00
C ALA A 105 -20.97 -18.46 3.79
N ASP A 106 -21.25 -19.20 2.72
CA ASP A 106 -20.52 -19.22 1.45
C ASP A 106 -20.96 -18.12 0.47
N THR A 107 -22.06 -17.43 0.75
CA THR A 107 -22.54 -16.33 -0.10
C THR A 107 -21.64 -15.11 0.01
N VAL A 108 -21.18 -14.62 -1.15
CA VAL A 108 -20.37 -13.41 -1.24
C VAL A 108 -21.28 -12.18 -1.18
N VAL A 109 -21.31 -11.55 -0.02
CA VAL A 109 -22.05 -10.30 0.23
C VAL A 109 -21.20 -9.06 -0.06
N ARG A 110 -21.84 -7.98 -0.48
CA ARG A 110 -21.16 -6.69 -0.76
C ARG A 110 -21.86 -5.57 -0.02
N CYS A 111 -21.09 -4.57 0.38
CA CYS A 111 -21.64 -3.35 0.97
C CYS A 111 -22.38 -2.53 -0.09
N GLU A 112 -23.62 -2.12 0.15
CA GLU A 112 -24.38 -1.32 -0.82
C GLU A 112 -23.78 0.07 -1.03
N ASN A 113 -23.17 0.62 0.02
CA ASN A 113 -22.58 1.95 0.01
C ASN A 113 -21.27 2.06 -0.79
N CYS A 114 -20.39 1.03 -0.75
CA CYS A 114 -19.07 1.10 -1.41
C CYS A 114 -18.74 -0.10 -2.31
N SER A 115 -19.66 -1.04 -2.47
CA SER A 115 -19.52 -2.25 -3.31
C SER A 115 -18.40 -3.21 -2.92
N ARG A 116 -17.61 -2.94 -1.87
CA ARG A 116 -16.58 -3.87 -1.36
C ARG A 116 -17.21 -5.16 -0.86
N ILE A 117 -16.50 -6.26 -1.07
CA ILE A 117 -16.87 -7.56 -0.50
C ILE A 117 -16.83 -7.43 1.02
N LEU A 118 -17.91 -7.81 1.71
CA LEU A 118 -17.96 -7.79 3.16
C LEU A 118 -17.47 -9.12 3.73
N VAL A 119 -16.36 -9.08 4.45
CA VAL A 119 -15.82 -10.24 5.16
C VAL A 119 -16.52 -10.35 6.51
N ARG A 120 -17.36 -11.37 6.65
CA ARG A 120 -18.09 -11.70 7.87
C ARG A 120 -17.18 -12.46 8.82
N THR A 121 -17.13 -12.02 10.07
CA THR A 121 -16.30 -12.57 11.15
C THR A 121 -17.14 -12.68 12.42
N PRO A 122 -16.69 -13.39 13.48
CA PRO A 122 -17.39 -13.41 14.76
C PRO A 122 -17.65 -12.02 15.35
N ASP A 123 -16.79 -11.05 15.03
CA ASP A 123 -16.91 -9.67 15.52
C ASP A 123 -17.80 -8.78 14.64
N SER A 124 -18.47 -9.33 13.62
CA SER A 124 -19.31 -8.56 12.71
C SER A 124 -20.57 -7.98 13.37
N GLY A 125 -20.97 -8.48 14.53
CA GLY A 125 -22.22 -8.07 15.19
C GLY A 125 -23.47 -8.52 14.43
N LEU A 126 -23.32 -9.61 13.66
CA LEU A 126 -24.41 -10.34 12.99
C LEU A 126 -25.06 -11.31 13.95
#